data_AF-A0A9D6F818-F1
#
_entry.id   AF-A0A9D6F818-F1
#
_cell.length_a   1.000
_cell.length_b   1.000
_cell.length_c   1.000
_cell.angle_alpha   90.00
_cell.angle_beta   90.00
_cell.angle_gamma   90.00
#
_symmetry.space_group_name_H-M   'P 1'
#
loop_
_entity.id
_entity.type
_entity.pdbx_description
1 polymer ?
#
loop_
_entity_poly.entity_id
_entity_poly.type
_entity_poly.pdbx_seq_one_letter_code
_entity_poly.pdbx_strand_id
1 'polypeptide(L)' 'DTLTITAVNGDPDNLDQAISTSEGGTITVSADGSFDYTPPTDWTGDDSFDITISDGITSITVAIVIRVTS' A
#
# COMPACT_ATOMS: atom_id res chain seq x y z
N ASP A 1 -16.37 15.42 -2.76
CA ASP A 1 -15.06 14.80 -2.91
C ASP A 1 -15.13 13.31 -2.87
N THR A 2 -14.51 12.69 -3.86
CA THR A 2 -14.16 11.27 -3.80
C THR A 2 -12.70 11.21 -3.41
N LEU A 3 -12.39 10.47 -2.36
CA LEU A 3 -11.00 10.19 -2.00
C LEU A 3 -10.47 9.07 -2.89
N THR A 4 -9.30 9.27 -3.47
CA THR A 4 -8.60 8.27 -4.29
C THR A 4 -7.19 8.09 -3.78
N ILE A 5 -6.66 6.86 -3.87
CA ILE A 5 -5.22 6.65 -3.67
C ILE A 5 -4.49 7.22 -4.89
N THR A 6 -3.50 8.07 -4.66
CA THR A 6 -2.73 8.75 -5.71
C THR A 6 -1.27 8.35 -5.77
N ALA A 7 -0.75 7.66 -4.74
CA ALA A 7 0.61 7.16 -4.73
C ALA A 7 0.77 6.04 -3.72
N VAL A 8 1.74 5.16 -3.97
CA VAL A 8 2.18 4.11 -3.05
C VAL A 8 3.66 4.33 -2.76
N ASN A 9 4.05 4.34 -1.49
CA ASN A 9 5.40 4.69 -1.03
C ASN A 9 5.90 6.05 -1.58
N GLY A 10 4.98 7.00 -1.74
CA GLY A 10 5.28 8.34 -2.25
C GLY A 10 5.42 8.45 -3.77
N ASP A 11 5.30 7.35 -4.52
CA ASP A 11 5.41 7.33 -5.98
C ASP A 11 4.04 7.06 -6.64
N PRO A 12 3.52 7.97 -7.49
CA PRO A 12 2.28 7.75 -8.24
C PRO A 12 2.38 6.62 -9.28
N ASP A 13 3.57 6.32 -9.78
CA ASP A 13 3.78 5.28 -10.81
C ASP A 13 3.71 3.86 -10.22
N ASN A 14 3.67 3.73 -8.89
CA ASN A 14 3.50 2.45 -8.20
C ASN A 14 2.05 1.94 -8.17
N LEU A 15 1.06 2.75 -8.59
CA LEU A 15 -0.33 2.31 -8.69
C LEU A 15 -0.47 1.17 -9.70
N ASP A 16 -1.26 0.15 -9.36
CA ASP A 16 -1.50 -1.05 -10.16
C ASP A 16 -0.22 -1.87 -10.49
N GLN A 17 0.89 -1.57 -9.82
CA GLN A 17 2.16 -2.29 -9.96
C GLN A 17 2.41 -3.19 -8.74
N ALA A 18 3.13 -4.30 -8.96
CA ALA A 18 3.65 -5.12 -7.87
C ALA A 18 4.89 -4.46 -7.26
N ILE A 19 4.79 -4.08 -5.99
CA ILE A 19 5.88 -3.43 -5.25
C ILE A 19 6.25 -4.22 -4.01
N SER A 20 7.51 -4.11 -3.56
CA SER A 20 7.95 -4.71 -2.31
C SER A 20 7.52 -3.88 -1.10
N THR A 21 7.02 -4.54 -0.06
CA THR A 21 6.70 -3.95 1.25
C THR A 21 7.94 -3.91 2.16
N SER A 22 7.81 -3.33 3.35
CA SER A 22 8.93 -3.14 4.29
C SER A 22 9.62 -4.44 4.70
N GLU A 23 8.86 -5.53 4.88
CA GLU A 23 9.38 -6.83 5.30
C GLU A 23 9.57 -7.81 4.13
N GLY A 24 9.44 -7.34 2.89
CA GLY A 24 9.71 -8.13 1.69
C GLY A 24 8.53 -8.94 1.17
N GLY A 25 7.30 -8.64 1.62
CA GLY A 25 6.08 -9.04 0.93
C GLY A 25 5.94 -8.29 -0.40
N THR A 26 4.90 -8.63 -1.16
CA THR A 26 4.52 -7.93 -2.39
C THR A 26 3.11 -7.39 -2.25
N ILE A 27 2.90 -6.14 -2.64
CA ILE A 27 1.58 -5.49 -2.66
C ILE A 27 1.33 -4.88 -4.04
N THR A 28 0.09 -4.97 -4.52
CA THR A 28 -0.43 -4.15 -5.64
C THR A 28 -1.61 -3.36 -5.13
N VAL A 29 -1.61 -2.05 -5.32
CA VAL A 29 -2.65 -1.14 -4.83
C VAL A 29 -3.27 -0.39 -6.01
N SER A 30 -4.59 -0.42 -6.10
CA SER A 30 -5.36 0.32 -7.10
C SER A 30 -5.87 1.65 -6.54
N ALA A 31 -6.12 2.61 -7.45
CA ALA A 31 -6.57 3.95 -7.08
C ALA A 31 -7.92 3.98 -6.33
N ASP A 32 -8.73 2.93 -6.48
CA ASP A 32 -10.03 2.76 -5.81
C ASP A 32 -9.94 2.24 -4.36
N GLY A 33 -8.73 1.94 -3.90
CA GLY A 33 -8.47 1.43 -2.56
C GLY A 33 -8.44 -0.09 -2.44
N SER A 34 -8.69 -0.83 -3.52
CA SER A 34 -8.44 -2.27 -3.53
C SER A 34 -6.94 -2.57 -3.56
N PHE A 35 -6.53 -3.67 -2.92
CA PHE A 35 -5.15 -4.12 -2.94
C PHE A 35 -5.04 -5.64 -2.80
N ASP A 36 -4.02 -6.20 -3.42
CA ASP A 36 -3.62 -7.61 -3.34
C ASP A 36 -2.27 -7.72 -2.64
N TYR A 37 -2.22 -8.44 -1.52
CA TYR A 37 -1.01 -8.63 -0.71
C TYR A 37 -0.56 -10.09 -0.71
N THR A 38 0.72 -10.31 -0.97
CA THR A 38 1.41 -11.60 -0.81
C THR A 38 2.46 -11.46 0.29
N PRO A 39 2.34 -12.19 1.42
CA PRO A 39 3.31 -12.10 2.52
C PRO A 39 4.66 -12.71 2.13
N PRO A 40 5.75 -12.36 2.84
CA PRO A 40 7.01 -13.09 2.73
C PRO A 40 6.82 -14.56 3.13
N THR A 41 7.50 -15.46 2.43
CA THR A 41 7.46 -16.90 2.72
C THR A 41 8.00 -17.21 4.11
N ASP A 42 7.32 -18.09 4.84
CA ASP A 42 7.71 -18.58 6.18
C ASP A 42 7.98 -17.48 7.21
N TRP A 43 7.32 -16.32 7.05
CA TRP A 43 7.51 -15.16 7.92
C TRP A 43 6.22 -14.81 8.68
N THR A 44 6.38 -14.30 9.90
CA THR A 44 5.30 -13.80 10.75
C THR A 44 5.74 -12.52 11.42
N GLY A 45 4.85 -11.54 11.51
CA GLY A 45 5.16 -10.21 12.05
C GLY A 45 4.26 -9.14 11.45
N ASP A 46 4.63 -7.88 11.67
CA ASP A 46 3.96 -6.72 11.09
C ASP A 46 4.74 -6.21 9.87
N ASP A 47 4.11 -6.20 8.70
CA ASP A 47 4.64 -5.68 7.44
C ASP A 47 3.91 -4.38 7.08
N SER A 48 4.55 -3.50 6.30
CA SER A 48 4.01 -2.17 6.04
C SER A 48 4.37 -1.56 4.69
N PHE A 49 3.54 -0.60 4.28
CA PHE A 49 3.74 0.27 3.13
C PHE A 49 2.93 1.56 3.34
N ASP A 50 3.29 2.63 2.64
CA ASP A 50 2.58 3.91 2.71
C ASP A 50 1.66 4.11 1.51
N ILE A 51 0.51 4.74 1.73
CA ILE A 51 -0.35 5.25 0.64
C ILE A 51 -0.61 6.73 0.83
N THR A 52 -0.69 7.46 -0.29
CA THR A 52 -1.18 8.82 -0.32
C THR A 52 -2.61 8.82 -0.84
N ILE A 53 -3.53 9.43 -0.09
CA ILE A 53 -4.94 9.59 -0.44
C ILE A 53 -5.20 11.07 -0.64
N SER A 54 -5.93 11.42 -1.70
CA SER A 54 -6.25 12.82 -2.04
C SER A 54 -7.70 12.96 -2.50
N ASP A 55 -8.29 14.13 -2.25
CA ASP A 55 -9.54 14.59 -2.85
C ASP A 55 -9.33 15.54 -4.05
N GLY A 56 -8.07 15.77 -4.44
CA GLY A 56 -7.69 16.72 -5.49
C GLY A 56 -7.37 18.13 -4.96
N ILE A 57 -7.64 18.41 -3.69
CA ILE A 57 -7.32 19.68 -3.01
C ILE A 57 -6.37 19.42 -1.83
N THR A 58 -6.71 18.46 -0.99
CA THR A 58 -5.99 18.04 0.20
C THR A 58 -5.50 16.62 0.03
N SER A 59 -4.28 16.35 0.50
CA SER A 59 -3.73 15.00 0.54
C SER A 59 -3.23 14.65 1.94
N ILE A 60 -3.29 13.36 2.26
CA ILE A 60 -2.68 12.77 3.44
C ILE A 60 -1.89 11.53 3.03
N THR A 61 -0.81 11.27 3.75
CA THR A 61 -0.06 10.00 3.64
C THR A 61 -0.26 9.22 4.93
N VAL A 62 -0.59 7.94 4.79
CA VAL A 62 -0.82 7.03 5.93
C VAL A 62 -0.03 5.75 5.73
N ALA A 63 0.49 5.21 6.84
CA ALA A 63 1.12 3.90 6.87
C ALA A 63 0.03 2.82 7.04
N ILE A 64 0.03 1.83 6.16
CA ILE A 64 -0.76 0.61 6.29
C ILE A 64 0.12 -0.45 6.93
N VAL A 65 -0.38 -1.05 8.01
CA VAL A 65 0.30 -2.16 8.72
C VAL A 65 -0.55 -3.42 8.56
N ILE A 66 0.07 -4.47 8.02
CA ILE A 66 -0.52 -5.80 7.84
C ILE A 66 0.17 -6.76 8.79
N ARG A 67 -0.61 -7.42 9.64
CA ARG A 67 -0.07 -8.45 10.54
C ARG A 67 -0.20 -9.84 9.91
N VAL A 68 0.94 -10.46 9.64
CA VAL A 68 1.06 -11.83 9.11
C VAL A 68 1.09 -12.83 10.27
N THR A 69 0.21 -13.80 10.22
CA THR A 69 0.10 -14.89 11.20
C THR A 69 0.18 -16.25 10.51
N SER A 70 0.78 -17.23 11.18
CA SER A 70 0.90 -18.63 10.73
C SER A 70 -0.42 -19.38 10.65
#